data_AF-A0A6V8DB19-F1
#
_entry.id   AF-A0A6V8DB19-F1
#
_cell.length_a   1.000
_cell.length_b   1.000
_cell.length_c   1.000
_cell.angle_alpha   90.00
_cell.angle_beta   90.00
_cell.angle_gamma   90.00
#
_symmetry.space_group_name_H-M   'P 1'
#
loop_
_entity.id
_entity.type
_entity.pdbx_description
1 polymer ?
#
loop_
_entity_poly.entity_id
_entity_poly.type
_entity_poly.pdbx_seq_one_letter_code
_entity_poly.pdbx_strand_id
1 'polypeptide(L)'
;AKYLITDTDASQVNAIRRAILSDVPRLAIAFVDFTQGVNQDNQGEVVESVNALPDEVIAHRLAMLPVPTYPDEGIHFVDECPNCSTLVEAERGCMQCQVLYSLNARGPSPDDEE
;
A
#
# COMPACT_ATOMS: atom_id res chain seq x y z
N ALA A 1 -18.65 7.55 -11.85
CA ALA A 1 -19.37 8.04 -13.05
C ALA A 1 -20.45 7.02 -13.43
N LYS A 2 -21.57 7.47 -14.00
CA LYS A 2 -22.66 6.59 -14.47
C LYS A 2 -22.81 6.77 -15.98
N TYR A 3 -22.71 5.68 -16.72
CA TYR A 3 -22.81 5.67 -18.18
C TYR A 3 -23.93 4.72 -18.63
N LEU A 4 -24.59 5.05 -19.73
CA LEU A 4 -25.54 4.17 -20.43
C LEU A 4 -24.85 3.67 -21.70
N ILE A 5 -24.75 2.35 -21.84
CA ILE A 5 -24.22 1.72 -23.05
C ILE A 5 -25.42 1.14 -23.80
N THR A 6 -25.65 1.61 -25.02
CA THR A 6 -26.69 1.10 -25.94
C THR A 6 -26.07 0.23 -27.02
N ASP A 7 -26.89 -0.50 -27.77
CA ASP A 7 -26.49 -1.26 -28.96
C ASP A 7 -25.43 -2.35 -28.68
N THR A 8 -25.52 -2.99 -27.52
CA THR A 8 -24.59 -4.04 -27.06
C THR A 8 -25.37 -5.20 -26.43
N ASP A 9 -24.75 -6.38 -26.39
CA ASP A 9 -25.31 -7.54 -25.72
C ASP A 9 -24.91 -7.61 -24.23
N ALA A 10 -25.73 -8.27 -23.41
CA ALA A 10 -25.44 -8.46 -21.99
C ALA A 10 -24.10 -9.16 -21.71
N SER A 11 -23.66 -10.06 -22.61
CA SER A 11 -22.37 -10.73 -22.52
C SER A 11 -21.19 -9.76 -22.60
N GLN A 12 -21.26 -8.77 -23.49
CA GLN A 12 -20.22 -7.76 -23.69
C GLN A 12 -20.10 -6.83 -22.47
N VAL A 13 -21.22 -6.37 -21.93
CA VAL A 13 -21.23 -5.53 -20.72
C VAL A 13 -20.69 -6.30 -19.50
N ASN A 14 -21.06 -7.57 -19.35
CA ASN A 14 -20.55 -8.38 -18.26
C ASN A 14 -19.06 -8.68 -18.41
N ALA A 15 -18.55 -8.83 -19.64
CA ALA A 15 -17.12 -8.95 -19.89
C ALA A 15 -16.37 -7.68 -19.43
N ILE A 16 -16.86 -6.49 -19.79
CA ILE A 16 -16.29 -5.21 -19.33
C ILE A 16 -16.32 -5.11 -17.80
N ARG A 17 -17.46 -5.45 -17.17
CA ARG A 17 -17.59 -5.42 -15.71
C ARG A 17 -16.55 -6.31 -15.02
N ARG A 18 -16.31 -7.50 -15.55
CA ARG A 18 -15.29 -8.44 -15.03
C ARG A 18 -13.89 -7.87 -15.22
N ALA A 19 -13.57 -7.39 -16.42
CA ALA A 19 -12.27 -6.81 -16.72
C ALA A 19 -11.93 -5.63 -15.79
N ILE A 20 -12.89 -4.72 -15.54
CA ILE A 20 -12.68 -3.59 -14.61
C ILE A 20 -12.41 -4.06 -13.18
N LEU A 21 -12.97 -5.20 -12.77
CA LEU A 21 -12.84 -5.71 -11.42
C LEU A 21 -11.56 -6.53 -11.19
N SER A 22 -11.15 -7.35 -12.16
CA SER A 22 -10.00 -8.27 -12.00
C SER A 22 -8.76 -7.85 -12.77
N ASP A 23 -8.91 -7.25 -13.94
CA ASP A 23 -7.80 -7.13 -14.90
C ASP A 23 -7.16 -5.73 -14.89
N VAL A 24 -7.76 -4.77 -14.17
CA VAL A 24 -7.20 -3.42 -14.00
C VAL A 24 -6.22 -3.43 -12.83
N PRO A 25 -4.90 -3.30 -13.08
CA PRO A 25 -3.88 -3.31 -12.04
C PRO A 25 -4.00 -2.08 -11.14
N ARG A 26 -3.73 -2.26 -9.86
CA ARG A 26 -3.69 -1.17 -8.85
C ARG A 26 -2.55 -1.42 -7.89
N LEU A 27 -1.95 -0.34 -7.41
CA LEU A 27 -0.97 -0.38 -6.35
C LEU A 27 -1.67 -0.65 -5.02
N ALA A 28 -1.08 -1.52 -4.20
CA ALA A 28 -1.56 -1.87 -2.88
C ALA A 28 -0.36 -2.15 -1.95
N ILE A 29 -0.59 -2.05 -0.64
CA ILE A 29 0.43 -2.38 0.35
C ILE A 29 0.47 -3.90 0.52
N ALA A 30 1.56 -4.53 0.10
CA ALA A 30 1.74 -5.98 0.18
C ALA A 30 2.55 -6.42 1.42
N PHE A 31 3.56 -5.63 1.79
CA PHE A 31 4.46 -5.91 2.91
C PHE A 31 4.45 -4.74 3.89
N VAL A 32 4.46 -5.07 5.18
CA VAL A 32 4.49 -4.10 6.28
C VAL A 32 5.52 -4.58 7.27
N ASP A 33 6.51 -3.73 7.55
CA ASP A 33 7.53 -3.99 8.57
C ASP A 33 7.20 -3.19 9.82
N PHE A 34 7.04 -3.88 10.94
CA PHE A 34 6.80 -3.25 12.24
C PHE A 34 8.13 -3.07 12.99
N THR A 35 8.48 -1.82 13.29
CA THR A 35 9.64 -1.49 14.10
C THR A 35 9.29 -1.54 15.58
N GLN A 36 9.45 -2.72 16.18
CA GLN A 36 9.27 -2.93 17.61
C GLN A 36 10.54 -2.53 18.37
N GLY A 37 10.39 -1.72 19.41
CA GLY A 37 11.51 -1.29 20.25
C GLY A 37 11.20 -0.07 21.09
N VAL A 38 12.19 0.32 21.89
CA VAL A 38 12.18 1.57 22.64
C VAL A 38 12.80 2.67 21.78
N ASN A 39 12.04 3.74 21.57
CA ASN A 39 12.52 4.93 20.88
C ASN A 39 12.73 6.02 21.94
N GLN A 40 13.96 6.53 22.06
CA GLN A 40 14.23 7.73 22.85
C GLN A 40 13.94 8.96 22.00
N ASP A 41 13.09 9.84 22.50
CA ASP A 41 12.92 11.16 21.90
C ASP A 41 14.14 12.05 22.19
N ASN A 42 14.31 13.11 21.39
CA ASN A 42 15.25 14.20 21.63
C ASN A 42 14.98 14.94 22.95
N GLN A 43 13.81 14.73 23.57
CA GLN A 43 13.39 15.27 24.87
C GLN A 43 13.62 14.29 26.04
N GLY A 44 14.20 13.11 25.78
CA GLY A 44 14.59 12.15 26.82
C GLY A 44 13.50 11.18 27.27
N GLU A 45 12.29 11.29 26.72
CA GLU A 45 11.21 10.34 27.01
C GLU A 45 11.40 9.04 26.21
N VAL A 46 11.32 7.93 26.93
CA VAL A 46 11.41 6.59 26.35
C VAL A 46 9.99 6.14 26.01
N VAL A 47 9.65 6.17 24.73
CA VAL A 47 8.38 5.63 24.25
C VAL A 47 8.60 4.22 23.72
N GLU A 48 7.70 3.31 24.08
CA GLU A 48 7.69 1.96 23.57
C GLU A 48 6.69 1.87 22.40
N SER A 49 7.09 1.18 21.32
CA SER A 49 6.19 0.89 20.21
C SER A 49 5.16 -0.18 20.61
N VAL A 50 4.14 0.20 21.39
CA VAL A 50 3.03 -0.67 21.78
C VAL A 50 1.78 -0.35 20.98
N ASN A 51 1.28 -1.33 20.24
CA ASN A 51 0.05 -1.23 19.47
C ASN A 51 -1.13 -1.79 20.25
N ALA A 52 -2.28 -1.10 20.21
CA ALA A 52 -3.52 -1.61 20.81
C ALA A 52 -4.16 -2.75 20.02
N LEU A 53 -3.87 -2.82 18.72
CA LEU A 53 -4.33 -3.88 17.82
C LEU A 53 -3.17 -4.82 17.49
N PRO A 54 -3.43 -6.13 17.30
CA PRO A 54 -2.42 -7.04 16.78
C PRO A 54 -1.89 -6.58 15.42
N ASP A 55 -0.60 -6.83 15.18
CA ASP A 55 0.11 -6.36 13.98
C ASP A 55 -0.53 -6.91 12.69
N GLU A 56 -1.08 -8.14 12.70
CA GLU A 56 -1.76 -8.73 11.55
C GLU A 56 -3.05 -7.97 11.20
N VAL A 57 -3.77 -7.47 12.20
CA VAL A 57 -4.99 -6.68 12.00
C VAL A 57 -4.64 -5.32 11.41
N ILE A 58 -3.55 -4.70 11.88
CA ILE A 58 -3.08 -3.42 11.33
C ILE A 58 -2.60 -3.63 9.89
N ALA A 59 -1.75 -4.62 9.63
CA ALA A 59 -1.25 -4.92 8.29
C ALA A 59 -2.39 -5.23 7.31
N HIS A 60 -3.38 -6.02 7.73
CA HIS A 60 -4.54 -6.32 6.89
C HIS A 60 -5.37 -5.07 6.57
N ARG A 61 -5.54 -4.15 7.54
CA ARG A 61 -6.23 -2.88 7.31
C ARG A 61 -5.45 -1.98 6.36
N LEU A 62 -4.12 -1.95 6.45
CA LEU A 62 -3.25 -1.20 5.54
C LEU A 62 -3.33 -1.76 4.11
N ALA A 63 -3.35 -3.09 3.95
CA ALA A 63 -3.50 -3.73 2.64
C ALA A 63 -4.82 -3.36 1.92
N MET A 64 -5.86 -3.02 2.68
CA MET A 64 -7.17 -2.60 2.15
C MET A 64 -7.27 -1.09 1.86
N LEU A 65 -6.23 -0.31 2.17
CA LEU A 65 -6.20 1.12 1.85
C LEU A 65 -6.00 1.31 0.35
N PRO A 66 -6.89 2.02 -0.36
CA PRO A 66 -6.71 2.29 -1.78
C PRO A 66 -5.57 3.30 -1.98
N VAL A 67 -4.44 2.84 -2.53
CA VAL A 67 -3.32 3.71 -2.87
C VAL A 67 -3.54 4.27 -4.28
N PRO A 68 -3.44 5.60 -4.48
CA PRO A 68 -3.57 6.19 -5.81
C PRO A 68 -2.47 5.64 -6.71
N THR A 69 -2.87 5.12 -7.87
CA THR A 69 -1.96 4.49 -8.84
C THR A 69 -1.92 5.35 -10.10
N TYR A 70 -0.73 5.79 -10.49
CA TYR A 70 -0.51 6.57 -11.69
C TYR A 70 0.45 5.80 -12.62
N PRO A 71 -0.07 4.96 -13.54
CA PRO A 71 0.76 4.16 -14.44
C PRO A 71 1.68 5.02 -15.33
N ASP A 72 1.23 6.22 -15.65
CA ASP A 72 1.97 7.16 -16.51
C ASP A 72 3.20 7.78 -15.83
N GLU A 73 3.32 7.66 -14.49
CA GLU A 73 4.44 8.19 -13.72
C GLU A 73 5.67 7.26 -13.69
N GLY A 74 5.68 6.21 -14.53
CA GLY A 74 6.85 5.35 -14.72
C GLY A 74 7.00 4.24 -13.70
N ILE A 75 5.90 3.82 -13.07
CA ILE A 75 5.85 2.61 -12.24
C ILE A 75 5.66 1.40 -13.15
N HIS A 76 6.53 0.41 -12.99
CA HIS A 76 6.50 -0.86 -13.70
C HIS A 76 6.12 -2.00 -12.76
N PHE A 77 5.58 -3.09 -13.32
CA PHE A 77 5.44 -4.32 -12.57
C PHE A 77 6.80 -4.85 -12.15
N VAL A 78 6.85 -5.56 -11.02
CA VAL A 78 8.11 -6.10 -10.45
C VAL A 78 8.81 -7.02 -11.44
N ASP A 79 8.04 -7.85 -12.15
CA ASP A 79 8.58 -8.83 -13.11
C ASP A 79 8.99 -8.21 -14.46
N GLU A 80 8.43 -7.06 -14.80
CA GLU A 80 8.68 -6.36 -16.07
C GLU A 80 9.58 -5.14 -15.90
N CYS A 81 10.09 -4.90 -14.68
CA CYS A 81 10.89 -3.73 -14.39
C CYS A 81 12.22 -3.79 -15.17
N PRO A 82 12.55 -2.76 -15.98
CA PRO A 82 13.77 -2.78 -16.80
C PRO A 82 15.06 -2.81 -15.98
N ASN A 83 15.00 -2.38 -14.71
CA ASN A 83 16.18 -2.22 -13.87
C ASN A 83 16.41 -3.40 -12.91
N CYS A 84 15.34 -4.07 -12.45
CA CYS A 84 15.46 -5.13 -11.43
C CYS A 84 14.88 -6.49 -11.84
N SER A 85 14.24 -6.64 -13.01
CA SER A 85 13.68 -7.93 -13.46
C SER A 85 14.74 -9.04 -13.59
N THR A 86 15.99 -8.68 -13.86
CA THR A 86 17.11 -9.61 -14.01
C THR A 86 17.71 -10.07 -12.68
N LEU A 87 17.37 -9.41 -11.57
CA LEU A 87 17.81 -9.79 -10.23
C LEU A 87 17.02 -11.00 -9.71
N VAL A 88 17.59 -11.66 -8.70
CA VAL A 88 16.91 -12.71 -7.93
C VAL A 88 15.66 -12.10 -7.28
N GLU A 89 14.57 -12.85 -7.21
CA GLU A 89 13.27 -12.36 -6.71
C GLU A 89 13.36 -11.63 -5.36
N ALA A 90 14.20 -12.12 -4.44
CA ALA A 90 14.41 -11.52 -3.12
C ALA A 90 15.09 -10.14 -3.16
N GLU A 91 15.76 -9.80 -4.25
CA GLU A 91 16.47 -8.53 -4.47
C GLU A 91 15.72 -7.60 -5.44
N ARG A 92 14.52 -7.98 -5.89
CA ARG A 92 13.65 -7.11 -6.68
C ARG A 92 12.96 -6.11 -5.76
N GLY A 93 12.95 -4.84 -6.14
CA GLY A 93 12.37 -3.78 -5.31
C GLY A 93 13.08 -2.44 -5.47
N CYS A 94 13.19 -1.94 -6.70
CA CYS A 94 13.69 -0.60 -6.94
C CYS A 94 12.54 0.42 -6.87
N MET A 95 12.89 1.71 -6.81
CA MET A 95 11.90 2.81 -6.74
C MET A 95 11.00 2.92 -7.98
N GLN A 96 11.29 2.18 -9.06
CA GLN A 96 10.46 2.14 -10.27
C GLN A 96 9.43 1.00 -10.25
N CYS A 97 9.52 0.05 -9.30
CA CYS A 97 8.55 -1.04 -9.18
C CYS A 97 7.92 -1.17 -7.79
N GLN A 98 8.45 -0.44 -6.79
CA GLN A 98 7.95 -0.43 -5.42
C GLN A 98 7.97 0.98 -4.85
N VAL A 99 6.99 1.28 -4.00
CA VAL A 99 6.92 2.50 -3.19
C VAL A 99 7.04 2.13 -1.72
N LEU A 100 7.90 2.85 -0.99
CA LEU A 100 8.08 2.68 0.45
C LEU A 100 7.36 3.80 1.20
N TYR A 101 6.41 3.43 2.06
CA TYR A 101 5.77 4.35 2.99
C TYR A 101 6.33 4.13 4.39
N SER A 102 6.53 5.21 5.14
CA SER A 102 6.90 5.16 6.56
C SER A 102 5.87 5.95 7.35
N LEU A 103 5.37 5.36 8.43
CA LEU A 103 4.41 5.99 9.33
C LEU A 103 4.93 5.90 10.76
N ASN A 104 5.02 7.05 11.42
CA ASN A 104 5.31 7.15 12.84
C ASN A 104 4.23 8.03 13.46
N ALA A 105 3.50 7.46 14.41
CA ALA A 105 2.49 8.17 15.18
C ALA A 105 2.69 7.83 16.65
N ARG A 106 2.53 8.83 17.51
CA ARG A 106 2.62 8.70 18.97
C ARG A 106 1.27 9.06 19.58
N GLY A 107 0.93 8.38 20.67
CA GLY A 107 -0.21 8.79 21.49
C GLY A 107 0.02 10.16 22.11
N PRO A 108 -1.04 10.85 22.58
CA PRO A 108 -0.90 12.09 23.32
C PRO A 108 -0.02 11.89 24.56
N SER A 109 0.80 12.90 24.88
CA SER A 109 1.50 12.94 26.16
C SER A 109 0.47 13.15 27.28
N PRO A 110 0.66 12.57 28.48
CA PRO A 110 -0.14 12.93 29.64
C PRO A 110 -0.15 14.45 29.93
N ASP A 111 0.82 15.21 29.40
CA ASP A 111 0.91 16.67 29.54
C ASP A 111 0.16 17.47 28.45
N ASP A 112 -0.47 16.80 27.46
CA ASP A 112 -1.21 17.47 26.37
C ASP A 112 -2.70 17.79 26.72
N GLU A 113 -3.10 17.63 27.99
CA GLU A 113 -4.45 17.98 28.51
C GLU A 113 -4.54 19.34 29.26
N GLU A 114 -3.61 20.29 29.02
CA GLU A 114 -3.74 21.70 29.47
C GLU A 114 -3.95 22.71 28.33
#